data_AF-A0A4Y2RR65-F1
#
_entry.id   AF-A0A4Y2RR65-F1
#
_cell.length_a   1.000
_cell.length_b   1.000
_cell.length_c   1.000
_cell.angle_alpha   90.00
_cell.angle_beta   90.00
_cell.angle_gamma   90.00
#
_symmetry.space_group_name_H-M   'P 1'
#
loop_
_entity.id
_entity.type
_entity.pdbx_description
1 polymer ?
#
loop_
_entity_poly.entity_id
_entity_poly.type
_entity_poly.pdbx_seq_one_letter_code
_entity_poly.pdbx_strand_id
1 'polypeptide(L)'
;MSRRNNSRARSASRKDELSLNFNDLIREYNDIFDDVERSPIKVQSHNVTHVIQAKGPPVGAKARHLATDKPIAAKQEFQNLIHKGICSPSTSCWASPLVMVKKSDGSWRHAETTEL
;
A
#
# COMPACT_ATOMS: atom_id res chain seq x y z
N MET A 1 34.49 56.08 -18.74
CA MET A 1 33.22 55.61 -18.15
C MET A 1 33.03 54.14 -18.51
N SER A 2 33.28 53.19 -17.60
CA SER A 2 33.04 51.76 -17.87
C SER A 2 32.89 50.96 -16.58
N ARG A 3 32.05 49.93 -16.68
CA ARG A 3 31.75 48.81 -15.76
C ARG A 3 30.66 49.08 -14.71
N ARG A 4 29.41 48.88 -15.16
CA ARG A 4 28.44 48.12 -14.36
C ARG A 4 29.05 46.74 -14.11
N ASN A 5 29.02 46.26 -12.87
CA ASN A 5 28.84 44.83 -12.65
C ASN A 5 28.04 44.62 -11.37
N ASN A 6 26.83 44.12 -11.61
CA ASN A 6 25.78 43.79 -10.68
C ASN A 6 26.10 42.42 -10.06
N SER A 7 26.71 42.39 -8.87
CA SER A 7 26.87 41.17 -8.07
C SER A 7 25.66 40.97 -7.15
N ARG A 8 24.48 40.80 -7.75
CA ARG A 8 23.31 40.28 -7.03
C ARG A 8 23.31 38.77 -7.20
N ALA A 9 24.19 38.09 -6.46
CA ALA A 9 24.02 36.67 -6.18
C ALA A 9 22.66 36.53 -5.46
N ARG A 10 21.65 36.08 -6.21
CA ARG A 10 20.34 35.76 -5.67
C ARG A 10 20.56 34.60 -4.70
N SER A 11 20.41 34.87 -3.42
CA SER A 11 20.29 33.85 -2.37
C SER A 11 19.22 32.86 -2.81
N ALA A 12 19.61 31.65 -3.20
CA ALA A 12 18.69 30.53 -3.38
C ALA A 12 17.91 30.38 -2.07
N SER A 13 16.60 30.23 -2.16
CA SER A 13 15.75 30.16 -0.99
C SER A 13 16.14 28.91 -0.20
N ARG A 14 16.20 28.98 1.13
CA ARG A 14 16.51 27.84 2.01
C ARG A 14 15.61 26.62 1.75
N LYS A 15 14.44 26.83 1.13
CA LYS A 15 13.52 25.78 0.65
C LYS A 15 14.03 25.06 -0.61
N ASP A 16 14.75 25.74 -1.49
CA ASP A 16 15.33 25.18 -2.72
C ASP A 16 16.54 24.29 -2.39
N GLU A 17 17.31 24.66 -1.36
CA GLU A 17 18.45 23.87 -0.89
C GLU A 17 17.99 22.57 -0.18
N LEU A 18 16.92 22.65 0.62
CA LEU A 18 16.31 21.46 1.26
C LEU A 18 15.60 20.54 0.24
N SER A 19 15.03 21.09 -0.83
CA SER A 19 14.36 20.28 -1.86
C SER A 19 15.34 19.56 -2.79
N LEU A 20 16.52 20.14 -3.04
CA LEU A 20 17.63 19.45 -3.71
C LEU A 20 18.09 18.24 -2.89
N ASN A 21 18.32 18.43 -1.58
CA ASN A 21 18.71 17.35 -0.66
C ASN A 21 17.67 16.22 -0.57
N PHE A 22 16.37 16.53 -0.67
CA PHE A 22 15.31 15.52 -0.60
C PHE A 22 15.23 14.64 -1.85
N ASN A 23 15.37 15.23 -3.05
CA ASN A 23 15.32 14.47 -4.29
C ASN A 23 16.52 13.53 -4.43
N ASP A 24 17.68 13.94 -3.94
CA ASP A 24 18.88 13.09 -3.92
C ASP A 24 18.68 11.88 -3.01
N LEU A 25 18.06 12.05 -1.84
CA LEU A 25 17.70 10.94 -0.95
C LEU A 25 16.69 9.97 -1.57
N ILE A 26 15.67 10.49 -2.28
CA ILE A 26 14.71 9.61 -2.99
C ILE A 26 15.40 8.78 -4.07
N ARG A 27 16.39 9.36 -4.76
CA ARG A 27 17.17 8.66 -5.78
C ARG A 27 18.12 7.64 -5.18
N GLU A 28 18.79 8.00 -4.09
CA GLU A 28 19.74 7.12 -3.39
C GLU A 28 19.05 5.89 -2.79
N TYR A 29 17.89 6.07 -2.16
CA TYR A 29 17.12 5.00 -1.49
C TYR A 29 15.86 4.62 -2.28
N ASN A 30 15.92 4.69 -3.61
CA ASN A 30 14.76 4.46 -4.46
C ASN A 30 14.17 3.05 -4.30
N ASP A 31 15.00 2.07 -3.96
CA ASP A 31 14.59 0.70 -3.65
C ASP A 31 13.70 0.58 -2.40
N ILE A 32 13.83 1.52 -1.46
CA ILE A 32 12.99 1.61 -0.25
C ILE A 32 11.73 2.43 -0.54
N PHE A 33 11.86 3.50 -1.32
CA PHE A 33 10.74 4.40 -1.68
C PHE A 33 9.92 3.93 -2.88
N ASP A 34 10.31 2.83 -3.51
CA ASP A 34 9.58 2.18 -4.59
C ASP A 34 8.12 1.99 -4.17
N ASP A 35 7.22 2.49 -5.01
CA ASP A 35 5.80 2.50 -4.70
C ASP A 35 5.25 1.07 -4.64
N VAL A 36 4.83 0.65 -3.45
CA VAL A 36 4.14 -0.63 -3.19
C VAL A 36 2.90 -0.76 -4.08
N GLU A 37 2.37 0.34 -4.63
CA GLU A 37 1.27 0.28 -5.58
C GLU A 37 1.65 -0.23 -6.97
N ARG A 38 2.90 -0.06 -7.41
CA ARG A 38 3.33 -0.33 -8.79
C ARG A 38 3.95 -1.72 -9.01
N SER A 39 4.46 -2.34 -7.96
CA SER A 39 5.23 -3.58 -8.05
C SER A 39 4.65 -4.67 -7.16
N PRO A 40 4.75 -5.96 -7.57
CA PRO A 40 4.50 -7.06 -6.65
C PRO A 40 5.32 -6.90 -5.37
N ILE A 41 4.79 -7.38 -4.24
CA ILE A 41 5.49 -7.31 -2.96
C ILE A 41 6.91 -7.86 -3.12
N LYS A 42 7.90 -7.05 -2.74
CA LYS A 42 9.30 -7.51 -2.66
C LYS A 42 9.36 -8.64 -1.65
N VAL A 43 9.91 -9.78 -2.07
CA VAL A 43 10.18 -10.91 -1.19
C VAL A 43 11.12 -10.42 -0.10
N GLN A 44 10.73 -10.61 1.16
CA GLN A 44 11.56 -10.20 2.30
C GLN A 44 12.91 -10.93 2.22
N SER A 45 14.00 -10.21 2.38
CA SER A 45 15.37 -10.76 2.32
C SER A 45 15.74 -11.54 3.58
N HIS A 46 14.96 -11.41 4.65
CA HIS A 46 15.22 -12.05 5.93
C HIS A 46 14.32 -13.28 6.15
N ASN A 47 14.85 -14.29 6.86
CA ASN A 47 14.17 -15.57 7.09
C ASN A 47 13.15 -15.55 8.25
N VAL A 48 12.61 -14.38 8.59
CA VAL A 48 11.61 -14.23 9.66
C VAL A 48 10.21 -14.32 9.05
N THR A 49 9.42 -15.28 9.53
CA THR A 49 8.02 -15.45 9.12
C THR A 49 7.07 -15.25 10.30
N HIS A 50 5.94 -14.60 10.07
CA HIS A 50 4.88 -14.53 11.08
C HIS A 50 4.11 -15.85 11.17
N VAL A 51 3.94 -16.39 12.37
CA VAL A 51 3.18 -17.62 12.62
C VAL A 51 2.05 -17.32 13.60
N ILE A 52 0.82 -17.61 13.19
CA ILE A 52 -0.36 -17.49 14.04
C ILE A 52 -0.64 -18.86 14.68
N GLN A 53 -0.51 -18.95 16.00
CA GLN A 53 -0.85 -20.16 16.76
C GLN A 53 -2.34 -20.14 17.12
N ALA A 54 -3.17 -20.82 16.33
CA ALA A 54 -4.59 -21.00 16.63
C ALA A 54 -4.80 -22.13 17.67
N LYS A 55 -5.70 -21.92 18.63
CA LYS A 55 -6.15 -22.94 19.58
C LYS A 55 -7.61 -23.28 19.29
N GLY A 56 -7.95 -24.56 19.33
CA GLY A 56 -9.31 -25.04 19.05
C GLY A 56 -9.57 -25.33 17.57
N PRO A 57 -10.79 -25.77 17.23
CA PRO A 57 -11.16 -26.14 15.87
C PRO A 57 -11.31 -24.91 14.95
N PRO A 58 -11.17 -25.09 13.62
CA PRO A 58 -11.38 -24.04 12.65
C PRO A 58 -12.81 -23.49 12.65
N VAL A 59 -12.92 -22.17 12.54
CA VAL A 59 -14.20 -21.47 12.40
C VAL A 59 -14.29 -20.86 11.00
N GLY A 60 -15.34 -21.26 10.27
CA GLY A 60 -15.66 -20.73 8.95
C GLY A 60 -17.00 -20.02 8.95
N ALA A 61 -17.00 -18.73 8.68
CA ALA A 61 -18.21 -17.95 8.46
C ALA A 61 -18.69 -18.06 7.00
N LYS A 62 -20.00 -18.02 6.81
CA LYS A 62 -20.59 -17.95 5.46
C LYS A 62 -20.33 -16.58 4.84
N ALA A 63 -20.16 -16.55 3.52
CA ALA A 63 -20.07 -15.31 2.76
C ALA A 63 -21.35 -14.47 2.97
N ARG A 64 -21.19 -13.17 3.20
CA ARG A 64 -22.32 -12.24 3.31
C ARG A 64 -22.69 -11.69 1.94
N HIS A 65 -23.99 -11.47 1.75
CA HIS A 65 -24.48 -10.83 0.54
C HIS A 65 -24.00 -9.37 0.47
N LEU A 66 -23.48 -8.98 -0.69
CA LEU A 66 -23.03 -7.62 -0.97
C LEU A 66 -24.05 -6.92 -1.87
N ALA A 67 -24.30 -5.63 -1.64
CA ALA A 67 -25.15 -4.81 -2.52
C ALA A 67 -24.55 -4.71 -3.93
N THR A 68 -25.38 -4.52 -4.96
CA THR A 68 -25.06 -4.75 -6.38
C THR A 68 -23.74 -4.15 -6.90
N ASP A 69 -23.31 -3.00 -6.38
CA ASP A 69 -22.08 -2.29 -6.77
C ASP A 69 -20.80 -2.87 -6.12
N LYS A 70 -20.94 -3.49 -4.95
CA LYS A 70 -19.83 -3.97 -4.12
C LYS A 70 -19.14 -5.24 -4.66
N PRO A 71 -19.82 -6.24 -5.24
CA PRO A 71 -19.16 -7.44 -5.79
C PRO A 71 -18.14 -7.12 -6.88
N ILE A 72 -18.43 -6.14 -7.74
CA ILE A 72 -17.52 -5.73 -8.83
C ILE A 72 -16.26 -5.11 -8.24
N ALA A 73 -16.43 -4.18 -7.30
CA ALA A 73 -15.32 -3.54 -6.61
C ALA A 73 -14.48 -4.55 -5.80
N ALA A 74 -15.14 -5.47 -5.09
CA ALA A 74 -14.47 -6.54 -4.35
C ALA A 74 -13.63 -7.42 -5.28
N LYS A 75 -14.19 -7.84 -6.41
CA LYS A 75 -13.48 -8.68 -7.38
C LYS A 75 -12.24 -7.98 -7.93
N GLN A 76 -12.36 -6.71 -8.32
CA GLN A 76 -11.23 -5.92 -8.81
C GLN A 76 -10.13 -5.79 -7.75
N GLU A 77 -10.51 -5.49 -6.51
CA GLU A 77 -9.57 -5.38 -5.40
C GLU A 77 -8.82 -6.69 -5.16
N PHE A 78 -9.52 -7.82 -5.03
CA PHE A 78 -8.86 -9.12 -4.82
C PHE A 78 -7.98 -9.55 -6.00
N GLN A 79 -8.37 -9.24 -7.25
CA GLN A 79 -7.50 -9.48 -8.41
C GLN A 79 -6.20 -8.69 -8.31
N ASN A 80 -6.27 -7.44 -7.87
CA ASN A 80 -5.08 -6.61 -7.65
C ASN A 80 -4.20 -7.17 -6.52
N LEU A 81 -4.79 -7.61 -5.41
CA LEU A 81 -4.05 -8.20 -4.28
C LEU A 81 -3.34 -9.51 -4.67
N ILE A 82 -4.00 -10.36 -5.46
CA ILE A 82 -3.41 -11.59 -6.00
C ILE A 82 -2.26 -11.24 -6.95
N HIS A 83 -2.47 -10.29 -7.88
CA HIS A 83 -1.43 -9.86 -8.80
C HIS A 83 -0.21 -9.28 -8.08
N LYS A 84 -0.43 -8.56 -6.98
CA LYS A 84 0.63 -8.02 -6.12
C LYS A 84 1.30 -9.08 -5.23
N GLY A 85 0.78 -10.31 -5.18
CA GLY A 85 1.31 -11.37 -4.32
C GLY A 85 0.99 -11.19 -2.83
N ILE A 86 0.00 -10.36 -2.48
CA ILE A 86 -0.44 -10.14 -1.09
C ILE A 86 -1.28 -11.32 -0.59
N CYS A 87 -2.15 -11.85 -1.44
CA CYS A 87 -3.01 -12.99 -1.10
C CYS A 87 -3.02 -14.02 -2.24
N SER A 88 -3.52 -15.22 -1.92
CA SER A 88 -3.68 -16.31 -2.89
C SER A 88 -4.96 -17.09 -2.58
N PRO A 89 -5.55 -17.77 -3.58
CA PRO A 89 -6.67 -18.68 -3.34
C PRO A 89 -6.30 -19.75 -2.31
N SER A 90 -7.21 -20.00 -1.37
CA SER A 90 -7.05 -20.94 -0.26
C SER A 90 -8.25 -21.87 -0.18
N THR A 91 -8.02 -23.08 0.30
CA THR A 91 -9.07 -24.06 0.66
C THR A 91 -9.10 -24.31 2.17
N SER A 92 -8.71 -23.33 2.99
CA SER A 92 -8.68 -23.45 4.45
C SER A 92 -10.08 -23.59 5.06
N CYS A 93 -10.17 -24.33 6.16
CA CYS A 93 -11.40 -24.44 6.95
C CYS A 93 -11.70 -23.16 7.77
N TRP A 94 -10.79 -22.19 7.78
CA TRP A 94 -10.93 -20.88 8.41
C TRP A 94 -11.41 -19.86 7.37
N ALA A 95 -12.47 -19.13 7.67
CA ALA A 95 -12.99 -18.08 6.79
C ALA A 95 -13.70 -16.98 7.59
N SER A 96 -13.36 -15.72 7.31
CA SER A 96 -14.04 -14.54 7.84
C SER A 96 -14.91 -13.89 6.76
N PRO A 97 -16.07 -13.32 7.10
CA PRO A 97 -16.96 -12.72 6.11
C PRO A 97 -16.40 -11.38 5.61
N LEU A 98 -16.39 -11.20 4.29
CA LEU A 98 -15.93 -9.96 3.65
C LEU A 98 -16.88 -8.78 3.92
N VAL A 99 -16.30 -7.62 4.23
CA VAL A 99 -16.98 -6.32 4.21
C VAL A 99 -16.31 -5.39 3.21
N MET A 100 -17.10 -4.66 2.43
CA MET A 100 -16.60 -3.57 1.59
C MET A 100 -16.92 -2.22 2.25
N VAL A 101 -15.88 -1.41 2.47
CA VAL A 101 -15.97 -0.09 3.09
C VAL A 101 -15.52 0.97 2.10
N LYS A 102 -16.25 2.09 2.03
CA LYS A 102 -15.89 3.23 1.18
C LYS A 102 -14.85 4.10 1.89
N LYS A 103 -13.76 4.43 1.19
CA LYS A 103 -12.73 5.37 1.64
C LYS A 103 -13.20 6.81 1.41
N SER A 104 -12.52 7.77 2.04
CA SER A 104 -12.78 9.21 1.86
C SER A 104 -12.54 9.67 0.41
N ASP A 105 -11.61 9.03 -0.29
CA ASP A 105 -11.32 9.24 -1.71
C ASP A 105 -12.39 8.66 -2.66
N GLY A 106 -13.42 8.00 -2.11
CA GLY A 106 -14.52 7.39 -2.87
C GLY A 106 -14.25 5.97 -3.37
N SER A 107 -13.02 5.46 -3.25
CA SER A 107 -12.68 4.08 -3.58
C SER A 107 -13.21 3.08 -2.55
N TRP A 108 -13.28 1.81 -2.93
CA TRP A 108 -13.70 0.72 -2.05
C TRP A 108 -12.47 -0.03 -1.53
N ARG A 109 -12.50 -0.44 -0.25
CA ARG A 109 -11.52 -1.35 0.34
C ARG A 109 -12.20 -2.54 0.98
N HIS A 110 -11.53 -3.68 0.95
CA HIS A 110 -11.92 -4.81 1.78
C HIS A 110 -11.62 -4.51 3.25
N ALA A 111 -12.46 -5.04 4.13
CA ALA A 111 -12.23 -5.09 5.56
C ALA A 111 -12.65 -6.46 6.06
N GLU A 112 -11.78 -7.08 6.86
CA GLU A 112 -12.10 -8.28 7.61
C GLU A 112 -12.63 -7.86 8.98
N THR A 113 -13.83 -8.33 9.33
CA THR A 113 -14.33 -8.23 10.70
C THR A 113 -14.05 -9.58 11.35
N THR A 114 -13.18 -9.58 12.36
CA THR A 114 -13.08 -10.73 13.26
C THR A 114 -14.20 -10.57 14.28
N GLU A 115 -15.21 -11.44 14.24
CA GLU A 115 -16.03 -11.69 15.41
C GLU A 115 -15.24 -12.69 16.27
N LEU A 116 -14.71 -12.22 17.40
CA LEU A 116 -14.21 -13.08 18.48
C LEU A 116 -15.34 -13.35 19.46
#